data_AF-A0A4R6XWN8-F1
#
_entry.id   AF-A0A4R6XWN8-F1
#
_cell.length_a   1.000
_cell.length_b   1.000
_cell.length_c   1.000
_cell.angle_alpha   90.00
_cell.angle_beta   90.00
_cell.angle_gamma   90.00
#
_symmetry.space_group_name_H-M   'P 1'
#
loop_
_entity.id
_entity.type
_entity.pdbx_description
1 polymer ?
#
loop_
_entity_poly.entity_id
_entity_poly.type
_entity_poly.pdbx_seq_one_letter_code
_entity_poly.pdbx_strand_id
1 'polypeptide(L)'
;MIVIAGFCYALYFTILGYAVRASYNLINKTHLFIEKKTDFIAHAFFLGIFVHVVIFNIFQIMKLSNDSVLVICGVILVSSLSLITWHTLKLGVQTNKIRPTKQNIWFICLTILGSSAIYWNSGNLPNIAWDSWMVWVGKADQWISHGLSVHIKQFDAWSHDSESIYNAAAHYPDGLSLIYFLPKLISVNNNGTASIIYLFAFVMISLLLVSRLDQKGTPIYLQLLFIVALYTTPLINNHLMIQGYADIWMAMYIVLIMLTFMDYHEQRDLGVGITLMAYLLMLPMLKTEGWVWLLLFICAHTIVAIVNHKHKFKLLASVLLLIGLIVILGGVHLQLPFGNLVIDANKIEFFNLINTQIKYTDINDYLLTGFFWQMNWSFLWLGLPFLLISFVSNQHNKASQISHVFFILALTCFMFLFYFTEASQWAEDLTALNRIVLQLTLCYLFLLFRTLTTLRGVRRTE
;
A
#
# COMPACT_ATOMS: atom_id res chain seq x y z
N MET A 1 -12.17 18.79 -18.63
CA MET A 1 -12.57 17.41 -18.97
C MET A 1 -11.78 16.35 -18.19
N ILE A 2 -10.45 16.34 -18.22
CA ILE A 2 -9.61 15.33 -17.51
C ILE A 2 -9.94 15.20 -16.02
N VAL A 3 -10.02 16.33 -15.29
CA VAL A 3 -10.35 16.34 -13.85
C VAL A 3 -11.69 15.65 -13.57
N ILE A 4 -12.72 15.97 -14.37
CA ILE A 4 -14.06 15.39 -14.23
C ILE A 4 -14.01 13.88 -14.51
N ALA A 5 -13.35 13.45 -15.58
CA ALA A 5 -13.17 12.03 -15.89
C ALA A 5 -12.43 11.28 -14.77
N GLY A 6 -11.40 11.90 -14.19
CA GLY A 6 -10.72 11.43 -12.98
C GLY A 6 -11.65 11.21 -11.80
N PHE A 7 -12.49 12.18 -11.46
CA PHE A 7 -13.46 12.04 -10.38
C PHE A 7 -14.55 11.01 -10.69
N CYS A 8 -15.02 10.91 -11.93
CA CYS A 8 -15.95 9.85 -12.34
C CYS A 8 -15.32 8.46 -12.17
N TYR A 9 -14.04 8.32 -12.48
CA TYR A 9 -13.33 7.06 -12.31
C TYR A 9 -13.05 6.73 -10.82
N ALA A 10 -12.77 7.74 -9.99
CA ALA A 10 -12.69 7.57 -8.55
C ALA A 10 -14.05 7.17 -7.93
N LEU A 11 -15.14 7.74 -8.44
CA LEU A 11 -16.50 7.38 -8.05
C LEU A 11 -16.83 5.94 -8.46
N TYR A 12 -16.40 5.51 -9.64
CA TYR A 12 -16.52 4.11 -10.09
C TYR A 12 -15.90 3.14 -9.07
N PHE A 13 -14.66 3.37 -8.64
CA PHE A 13 -14.03 2.54 -7.59
C PHE A 13 -14.83 2.59 -6.28
N THR A 14 -15.24 3.78 -5.85
CA THR A 14 -16.03 3.92 -4.61
C THR A 14 -17.34 3.14 -4.67
N ILE A 15 -18.03 3.14 -5.82
CA ILE A 15 -19.26 2.36 -6.05
C ILE A 15 -18.98 0.87 -5.97
N LEU A 16 -17.90 0.37 -6.62
CA LEU A 16 -17.55 -1.05 -6.57
C LEU A 16 -17.30 -1.55 -5.14
N GLY A 17 -16.47 -0.84 -4.37
CA GLY A 17 -16.20 -1.26 -2.99
C GLY A 17 -17.39 -1.06 -2.07
N TYR A 18 -18.26 -0.08 -2.33
CA TYR A 18 -19.52 0.05 -1.61
C TYR A 18 -20.45 -1.15 -1.90
N ALA A 19 -20.57 -1.56 -3.16
CA ALA A 19 -21.36 -2.73 -3.53
C ALA A 19 -20.87 -4.01 -2.82
N VAL A 20 -19.55 -4.22 -2.68
CA VAL A 20 -19.01 -5.35 -1.89
C VAL A 20 -19.47 -5.30 -0.44
N ARG A 21 -19.42 -4.14 0.21
CA ARG A 21 -19.87 -3.98 1.60
C ARG A 21 -21.39 -4.19 1.74
N ALA A 22 -22.16 -3.68 0.78
CA ALA A 22 -23.61 -3.91 0.72
C ALA A 22 -23.93 -5.40 0.53
N SER A 23 -23.21 -6.11 -0.35
CA SER A 23 -23.34 -7.56 -0.54
C SER A 23 -23.06 -8.33 0.75
N TYR A 24 -21.96 -8.01 1.44
CA TYR A 24 -21.61 -8.66 2.71
C TYR A 24 -22.71 -8.48 3.77
N ASN A 25 -23.20 -7.25 3.94
CA ASN A 25 -24.27 -6.97 4.90
C ASN A 25 -25.60 -7.60 4.51
N LEU A 26 -25.89 -7.68 3.21
CA LEU A 26 -27.05 -8.39 2.71
C LEU A 26 -27.00 -9.90 3.06
N ILE A 27 -25.86 -10.54 2.82
CA ILE A 27 -25.64 -11.97 3.14
C ILE A 27 -25.82 -12.21 4.64
N ASN A 28 -25.29 -11.32 5.48
CA ASN A 28 -25.36 -11.43 6.93
C ASN A 28 -26.66 -10.87 7.54
N LYS A 29 -27.55 -10.30 6.72
CA LYS A 29 -28.77 -9.61 7.15
C LYS A 29 -28.52 -8.51 8.20
N THR A 30 -27.38 -7.84 8.09
CA THR A 30 -26.98 -6.74 8.98
C THR A 30 -27.24 -5.39 8.33
N HIS A 31 -27.45 -4.36 9.15
CA HIS A 31 -27.49 -2.99 8.65
C HIS A 31 -26.09 -2.52 8.27
N LEU A 32 -25.99 -1.73 7.20
CA LEU A 32 -24.76 -1.00 6.92
C LEU A 32 -24.59 0.12 7.94
N PHE A 33 -23.64 -0.07 8.84
CA PHE A 33 -23.24 0.94 9.80
C PHE A 33 -22.09 1.79 9.25
N ILE A 34 -22.32 3.09 9.13
CA ILE A 34 -21.31 4.07 8.75
C ILE A 34 -21.03 4.94 9.97
N GLU A 35 -19.97 4.58 10.69
CA GLU A 35 -19.53 5.34 11.87
C GLU A 35 -18.97 6.71 11.45
N LYS A 36 -17.99 6.71 10.53
CA LYS A 36 -17.41 7.91 9.93
C LYS A 36 -17.45 7.81 8.41
N LYS A 37 -18.03 8.82 7.77
CA LYS A 37 -18.17 8.87 6.29
C LYS A 37 -16.82 8.87 5.58
N THR A 38 -15.83 9.58 6.13
CA THR A 38 -14.47 9.65 5.58
C THR A 38 -13.83 8.27 5.49
N ASP A 39 -13.88 7.53 6.59
CA ASP A 39 -13.27 6.20 6.70
C ASP A 39 -14.00 5.23 5.78
N PHE A 40 -15.34 5.31 5.76
CA PHE A 40 -16.16 4.51 4.88
C PHE A 40 -15.83 4.72 3.40
N ILE A 41 -15.77 5.98 2.94
CA ILE A 41 -15.49 6.32 1.54
C ILE A 41 -14.07 5.90 1.16
N ALA A 42 -13.07 6.16 2.03
CA ALA A 42 -11.70 5.75 1.80
C ALA A 42 -11.61 4.23 1.62
N HIS A 43 -12.17 3.45 2.55
CA HIS A 43 -12.13 2.00 2.43
C HIS A 43 -12.92 1.47 1.22
N ALA A 44 -14.08 2.06 0.91
CA ALA A 44 -14.86 1.69 -0.28
C ALA A 44 -14.08 1.97 -1.57
N PHE A 45 -13.38 3.11 -1.66
CA PHE A 45 -12.53 3.42 -2.81
C PHE A 45 -11.41 2.39 -2.99
N PHE A 46 -10.61 2.10 -1.95
CA PHE A 46 -9.51 1.13 -2.06
C PHE A 46 -9.99 -0.31 -2.27
N LEU A 47 -11.10 -0.70 -1.63
CA LEU A 47 -11.69 -2.01 -1.89
C LEU A 47 -12.20 -2.12 -3.33
N GLY A 48 -12.72 -1.02 -3.89
CA GLY A 48 -13.11 -0.95 -5.29
C GLY A 48 -11.95 -1.10 -6.26
N ILE A 49 -10.78 -0.56 -5.95
CA ILE A 49 -9.55 -0.77 -6.73
C ILE A 49 -9.19 -2.26 -6.75
N PHE A 50 -9.21 -2.93 -5.59
CA PHE A 50 -8.98 -4.38 -5.53
C PHE A 50 -9.98 -5.15 -6.40
N VAL A 51 -11.27 -4.85 -6.28
CA VAL A 51 -12.34 -5.48 -7.08
C VAL A 51 -12.10 -5.27 -8.57
N HIS A 52 -11.75 -4.06 -8.99
CA HIS A 52 -11.42 -3.75 -10.37
C HIS A 52 -10.24 -4.58 -10.87
N VAL A 53 -9.13 -4.62 -10.13
CA VAL A 53 -7.95 -5.40 -10.53
C VAL A 53 -8.29 -6.89 -10.64
N VAL A 54 -9.02 -7.46 -9.70
CA VAL A 54 -9.45 -8.88 -9.76
C VAL A 54 -10.34 -9.14 -10.99
N ILE A 55 -11.34 -8.29 -11.23
CA ILE A 55 -12.25 -8.43 -12.39
C ILE A 55 -11.47 -8.36 -13.70
N PHE A 56 -10.53 -7.42 -13.83
CA PHE A 56 -9.76 -7.28 -15.06
C PHE A 56 -8.77 -8.42 -15.29
N ASN A 57 -8.19 -9.00 -14.22
CA ASN A 57 -7.45 -10.25 -14.34
C ASN A 57 -8.35 -11.39 -14.84
N ILE A 58 -9.60 -11.48 -14.38
CA ILE A 58 -10.58 -12.46 -14.90
C ILE A 58 -10.86 -12.20 -16.39
N PHE A 59 -11.00 -10.94 -16.79
CA PHE A 59 -11.20 -10.57 -18.21
C PHE A 59 -10.02 -10.97 -19.09
N GLN A 60 -8.78 -10.84 -18.60
CA GLN A 60 -7.58 -11.33 -19.27
C GLN A 60 -7.64 -12.84 -19.49
N ILE A 61 -8.04 -13.61 -18.47
CA ILE A 61 -8.17 -15.07 -18.58
C ILE A 61 -9.28 -15.45 -19.58
N MET A 62 -10.37 -14.70 -19.60
CA MET A 62 -11.52 -14.94 -20.50
C MET A 62 -11.30 -14.47 -21.94
N LYS A 63 -10.15 -13.85 -22.25
CA LYS A 63 -9.82 -13.34 -23.60
C LYS A 63 -10.86 -12.38 -24.17
N LEU A 64 -11.42 -11.52 -23.33
CA LEU A 64 -12.48 -10.60 -23.74
C LEU A 64 -11.97 -9.52 -24.69
N SER A 65 -12.78 -9.18 -25.70
CA SER A 65 -12.53 -8.02 -26.57
C SER A 65 -12.73 -6.71 -25.80
N ASN A 66 -12.09 -5.64 -26.27
CA ASN A 66 -12.21 -4.30 -25.70
C ASN A 66 -13.68 -3.83 -25.58
N ASP A 67 -14.51 -4.07 -26.61
CA ASP A 67 -15.94 -3.74 -26.57
C ASP A 67 -16.69 -4.54 -25.50
N SER A 68 -16.39 -5.84 -25.38
CA SER A 68 -16.99 -6.69 -24.36
C SER A 68 -16.62 -6.23 -22.96
N VAL A 69 -15.36 -5.82 -22.75
CA VAL A 69 -14.90 -5.26 -21.47
C VAL A 69 -15.69 -3.99 -21.12
N LEU A 70 -15.90 -3.07 -22.06
CA LEU A 70 -16.70 -1.85 -21.82
C LEU A 70 -18.16 -2.17 -21.45
N VAL A 71 -18.81 -3.06 -22.20
CA VAL A 71 -20.20 -3.47 -21.94
C VAL A 71 -20.33 -4.12 -20.55
N ILE A 72 -19.45 -5.07 -20.22
CA ILE A 72 -19.49 -5.77 -18.94
C ILE A 72 -19.17 -4.80 -17.79
N CYS A 73 -18.21 -3.88 -17.95
CA CYS A 73 -17.96 -2.83 -16.95
C CYS A 73 -19.20 -1.97 -16.70
N GLY A 74 -19.93 -1.60 -17.76
CA GLY A 74 -21.20 -0.87 -17.65
C GLY A 74 -22.26 -1.67 -16.88
N VAL A 75 -22.43 -2.95 -17.20
CA VAL A 75 -23.35 -3.86 -16.49
C VAL A 75 -22.99 -4.00 -15.02
N ILE A 76 -21.70 -4.18 -14.70
CA ILE A 76 -21.22 -4.28 -13.31
C ILE A 76 -21.48 -2.99 -12.54
N LEU A 77 -21.25 -1.82 -13.16
CA LEU A 77 -21.49 -0.53 -12.53
C LEU A 77 -22.99 -0.32 -12.25
N VAL A 78 -23.85 -0.57 -13.23
CA VAL A 78 -25.32 -0.47 -13.06
C VAL A 78 -25.80 -1.43 -11.99
N SER A 79 -25.34 -2.69 -12.02
CA SER A 79 -25.69 -3.71 -11.01
C SER A 79 -25.25 -3.30 -9.60
N SER A 80 -24.06 -2.73 -9.48
CA SER A 80 -23.53 -2.21 -8.21
C SER A 80 -24.39 -1.07 -7.67
N LEU A 81 -24.78 -0.12 -8.52
CA LEU A 81 -25.67 0.98 -8.17
C LEU A 81 -27.07 0.48 -7.77
N SER A 82 -27.63 -0.47 -8.50
CA SER A 82 -28.92 -1.10 -8.19
C SER A 82 -28.87 -1.82 -6.85
N LEU A 83 -27.81 -2.58 -6.58
CA LEU A 83 -27.61 -3.27 -5.31
C LEU A 83 -27.50 -2.28 -4.15
N ILE A 84 -26.68 -1.24 -4.29
CA ILE A 84 -26.54 -0.19 -3.28
C ILE A 84 -27.89 0.47 -3.01
N THR A 85 -28.60 0.89 -4.06
CA THR A 85 -29.91 1.55 -3.95
C THR A 85 -30.94 0.65 -3.28
N TRP A 86 -30.98 -0.63 -3.68
CA TRP A 86 -31.89 -1.59 -3.07
C TRP A 86 -31.55 -1.85 -1.59
N HIS A 87 -30.27 -2.01 -1.27
CA HIS A 87 -29.79 -2.21 0.10
C HIS A 87 -30.13 -0.99 0.97
N THR A 88 -29.86 0.23 0.50
CA THR A 88 -30.15 1.45 1.25
C THR A 88 -31.65 1.66 1.45
N LEU A 89 -32.49 1.32 0.47
CA LEU A 89 -33.94 1.42 0.60
C LEU A 89 -34.53 0.36 1.55
N LYS A 90 -34.04 -0.89 1.48
CA LYS A 90 -34.63 -2.01 2.22
C LYS A 90 -34.10 -2.17 3.64
N LEU A 91 -32.79 -2.08 3.81
CA LEU A 91 -32.13 -2.25 5.10
C LEU A 91 -31.83 -0.91 5.77
N GLY A 92 -31.90 0.20 5.05
CA GLY A 92 -31.50 1.50 5.60
C GLY A 92 -29.98 1.62 5.75
N VAL A 93 -29.53 2.85 5.96
CA VAL A 93 -28.13 3.14 6.31
C VAL A 93 -28.13 3.82 7.66
N GLN A 94 -27.49 3.18 8.64
CA GLN A 94 -27.29 3.80 9.94
C GLN A 94 -26.03 4.64 9.86
N THR A 95 -26.18 5.96 9.94
CA THR A 95 -25.06 6.89 9.97
C THR A 95 -25.03 7.59 11.31
N ASN A 96 -23.88 7.65 11.96
CA ASN A 96 -23.69 8.60 13.04
C ASN A 96 -23.75 10.01 12.42
N LYS A 97 -24.74 10.81 12.83
CA LYS A 97 -24.89 12.21 12.40
C LYS A 97 -23.84 13.07 13.10
N ILE A 98 -22.57 12.89 12.73
CA ILE A 98 -21.49 13.77 13.15
C ILE A 98 -21.58 15.01 12.28
N ARG A 99 -21.93 16.16 12.87
CA ARG A 99 -21.90 17.44 12.14
C ARG A 99 -20.45 17.75 11.79
N PRO A 100 -20.15 18.20 10.55
CA PRO A 100 -18.81 18.63 10.20
C PRO A 100 -18.41 19.77 11.14
N THR A 101 -17.28 19.62 11.81
CA THR A 101 -16.71 20.68 12.65
C THR A 101 -16.01 21.71 11.75
N LYS A 102 -15.80 22.93 12.25
CA LYS A 102 -14.96 23.92 11.55
C LYS A 102 -13.55 23.38 11.25
N GLN A 103 -13.05 22.46 12.08
CA GLN A 103 -11.76 21.78 11.91
C GLN A 103 -11.74 20.88 10.67
N ASN A 104 -12.82 20.11 10.43
CA ASN A 104 -12.92 19.26 9.24
C ASN A 104 -12.84 20.08 7.95
N ILE A 105 -13.38 21.30 7.94
CA ILE A 105 -13.28 22.21 6.78
C ILE A 105 -11.82 22.57 6.53
N TRP A 106 -11.05 22.93 7.57
CA TRP A 106 -9.62 23.24 7.42
C TRP A 106 -8.81 22.08 6.86
N PHE A 107 -9.07 20.85 7.31
CA PHE A 107 -8.39 19.67 6.79
C PHE A 107 -8.72 19.42 5.32
N ILE A 108 -9.99 19.57 4.93
CA ILE A 108 -10.43 19.45 3.54
C ILE A 108 -9.77 20.56 2.70
N CYS A 109 -9.78 21.81 3.16
CA CYS A 109 -9.14 22.91 2.46
C CYS A 109 -7.64 22.69 2.26
N LEU A 110 -6.90 22.25 3.30
CA LEU A 110 -5.46 22.00 3.21
C LEU A 110 -5.13 20.83 2.28
N THR A 111 -5.88 19.73 2.37
CA THR A 111 -5.67 18.57 1.48
C THR A 111 -6.00 18.90 0.03
N ILE A 112 -7.05 19.69 -0.23
CA ILE A 112 -7.38 20.19 -1.57
C ILE A 112 -6.28 21.13 -2.07
N LEU A 113 -5.80 22.07 -1.24
CA LEU A 113 -4.76 23.01 -1.63
C LEU A 113 -3.45 22.30 -1.95
N GLY A 114 -3.02 21.37 -1.09
CA GLY A 114 -1.83 20.54 -1.32
C GLY A 114 -1.96 19.69 -2.59
N SER A 115 -3.10 19.00 -2.77
CA SER A 115 -3.33 18.18 -3.97
C SER A 115 -3.41 19.01 -5.25
N SER A 116 -3.99 20.21 -5.19
CA SER A 116 -4.07 21.14 -6.32
C SER A 116 -2.68 21.64 -6.71
N ALA A 117 -1.83 21.94 -5.74
CA ALA A 117 -0.44 22.32 -6.00
C ALA A 117 0.35 21.18 -6.66
N ILE A 118 0.21 19.96 -6.17
CA ILE A 118 0.84 18.77 -6.78
C ILE A 118 0.30 18.55 -8.20
N TYR A 119 -1.02 18.60 -8.40
CA TYR A 119 -1.65 18.45 -9.71
C TYR A 119 -1.13 19.51 -10.70
N TRP A 120 -1.08 20.77 -10.28
CA TRP A 120 -0.59 21.88 -11.10
C TRP A 120 0.86 21.64 -11.53
N ASN A 121 1.74 21.26 -10.60
CA ASN A 121 3.13 20.99 -10.93
C ASN A 121 3.30 19.74 -11.80
N SER A 122 2.53 18.69 -11.53
CA SER A 122 2.54 17.43 -12.29
C SER A 122 2.05 17.62 -13.73
N GLY A 123 1.02 18.45 -13.95
CA GLY A 123 0.46 18.70 -15.28
C GLY A 123 1.44 19.33 -16.27
N ASN A 124 2.53 19.92 -15.78
CA ASN A 124 3.60 20.49 -16.61
C ASN A 124 4.69 19.47 -16.97
N LEU A 125 4.64 18.26 -16.39
CA LEU A 125 5.63 17.21 -16.66
C LEU A 125 5.08 16.22 -17.69
N PRO A 126 5.87 15.84 -18.71
CA PRO A 126 5.52 14.70 -19.55
C PRO A 126 5.54 13.41 -18.72
N ASN A 127 4.95 12.33 -19.25
CA ASN A 127 5.15 11.01 -18.65
C ASN A 127 6.64 10.65 -18.75
N ILE A 128 7.34 10.65 -17.62
CA ILE A 128 8.79 10.48 -17.58
C ILE A 128 9.14 9.04 -17.98
N ALA A 129 10.13 8.89 -18.88
CA ALA A 129 10.59 7.63 -19.45
C ALA A 129 11.35 6.77 -18.42
N TRP A 130 10.64 6.32 -17.39
CA TRP A 130 11.10 5.41 -16.35
C TRP A 130 10.01 4.36 -16.08
N ASP A 131 9.76 4.02 -14.82
CA ASP A 131 8.82 2.96 -14.39
C ASP A 131 7.39 3.18 -14.92
N SER A 132 6.89 4.42 -14.85
CA SER A 132 5.55 4.75 -15.34
C SER A 132 5.38 4.41 -16.81
N TRP A 133 6.29 4.90 -17.65
CA TRP A 133 6.22 4.73 -19.09
C TRP A 133 6.54 3.29 -19.52
N MET A 134 7.62 2.70 -18.99
CA MET A 134 8.09 1.38 -19.41
C MET A 134 7.21 0.25 -18.89
N VAL A 135 6.77 0.33 -17.63
CA VAL A 135 6.09 -0.77 -16.95
C VAL A 135 4.59 -0.59 -17.00
N TRP A 136 4.07 0.46 -16.35
CA TRP A 136 2.66 0.46 -15.97
C TRP A 136 1.76 1.01 -17.08
N VAL A 137 2.04 2.24 -17.52
CA VAL A 137 1.35 2.91 -18.62
C VAL A 137 1.67 2.20 -19.93
N GLY A 138 2.93 1.79 -20.13
CA GLY A 138 3.38 1.09 -21.34
C GLY A 138 2.66 -0.24 -21.56
N LYS A 139 2.55 -1.10 -20.54
CA LYS A 139 1.75 -2.34 -20.65
C LYS A 139 0.29 -2.05 -20.97
N ALA A 140 -0.30 -1.04 -20.34
CA ALA A 140 -1.69 -0.67 -20.61
C ALA A 140 -1.88 -0.21 -22.07
N ASP A 141 -0.94 0.58 -22.62
CA ASP A 141 -0.96 0.99 -24.03
C ASP A 141 -0.81 -0.20 -24.98
N GLN A 142 0.09 -1.14 -24.66
CA GLN A 142 0.22 -2.39 -25.43
C GLN A 142 -1.09 -3.19 -25.45
N TRP A 143 -1.80 -3.30 -24.33
CA TRP A 143 -3.11 -3.96 -24.28
C TRP A 143 -4.20 -3.21 -25.03
N ILE A 144 -4.18 -1.88 -25.05
CA ILE A 144 -5.14 -1.11 -25.85
C ILE A 144 -4.96 -1.39 -27.34
N SER A 145 -3.71 -1.46 -27.81
CA SER A 145 -3.40 -1.69 -29.23
C SER A 145 -3.59 -3.14 -29.68
N HIS A 146 -3.31 -4.12 -28.81
CA HIS A 146 -3.25 -5.53 -29.20
C HIS A 146 -4.29 -6.43 -28.51
N GLY A 147 -5.09 -5.87 -27.60
CA GLY A 147 -6.08 -6.58 -26.80
C GLY A 147 -5.60 -6.87 -25.38
N LEU A 148 -6.53 -6.81 -24.42
CA LEU A 148 -6.26 -6.98 -22.98
C LEU A 148 -5.54 -8.29 -22.62
N SER A 149 -5.73 -9.34 -23.43
CA SER A 149 -5.28 -10.71 -23.12
C SER A 149 -4.07 -11.16 -23.92
N VAL A 150 -3.44 -10.26 -24.68
CA VAL A 150 -2.19 -10.59 -25.39
C VAL A 150 -1.08 -10.89 -24.38
N HIS A 151 -0.28 -11.91 -24.67
CA HIS A 151 0.84 -12.28 -23.82
C HIS A 151 1.97 -11.26 -23.97
N ILE A 152 2.39 -10.68 -22.85
CA ILE A 152 3.54 -9.79 -22.78
C ILE A 152 4.71 -10.56 -22.17
N LYS A 153 5.84 -10.61 -22.86
CA LYS A 153 7.03 -11.41 -22.49
C LYS A 153 8.30 -10.56 -22.48
N GLN A 154 9.28 -10.99 -21.68
CA GLN A 154 10.64 -10.44 -21.72
C GLN A 154 11.39 -10.98 -22.95
N PHE A 155 12.54 -10.35 -23.26
CA PHE A 155 13.29 -10.56 -24.50
C PHE A 155 13.56 -12.04 -24.81
N ASP A 156 14.05 -12.80 -23.83
CA ASP A 156 14.42 -14.21 -24.03
C ASP A 156 13.22 -15.07 -24.43
N ALA A 157 12.08 -14.88 -23.77
CA ALA A 157 10.86 -15.65 -24.07
C ALA A 157 10.12 -15.13 -25.32
N TRP A 158 10.21 -13.82 -25.59
CA TRP A 158 9.60 -13.17 -26.75
C TRP A 158 10.30 -13.52 -28.06
N SER A 159 11.65 -13.59 -28.06
CA SER A 159 12.44 -13.92 -29.25
C SER A 159 12.13 -15.31 -29.85
N HIS A 160 11.49 -16.18 -29.06
CA HIS A 160 11.06 -17.52 -29.45
C HIS A 160 9.53 -17.65 -29.62
N ASP A 161 8.75 -16.57 -29.48
CA ASP A 161 7.28 -16.58 -29.55
C ASP A 161 6.74 -15.43 -30.42
N SER A 162 6.28 -15.79 -31.63
CA SER A 162 5.75 -14.85 -32.63
C SER A 162 4.39 -14.24 -32.29
N GLU A 163 3.65 -14.79 -31.33
CA GLU A 163 2.32 -14.28 -30.95
C GLU A 163 2.38 -13.29 -29.77
N SER A 164 3.51 -13.24 -29.07
CA SER A 164 3.70 -12.40 -27.89
C SER A 164 4.26 -11.01 -28.21
N ILE A 165 4.08 -10.09 -27.28
CA ILE A 165 4.62 -8.73 -27.38
C ILE A 165 5.76 -8.57 -26.38
N TYR A 166 6.83 -7.91 -26.82
CA TYR A 166 7.95 -7.59 -25.97
C TYR A 166 7.61 -6.46 -24.99
N ASN A 167 7.96 -6.67 -23.71
CA ASN A 167 8.12 -5.60 -22.74
C ASN A 167 9.24 -5.97 -21.77
N ALA A 168 10.21 -5.07 -21.58
CA ALA A 168 11.34 -5.27 -20.67
C ALA A 168 10.89 -5.60 -19.22
N ALA A 169 9.73 -5.08 -18.83
CA ALA A 169 9.16 -5.18 -17.50
C ALA A 169 7.98 -6.17 -17.43
N ALA A 170 7.93 -7.16 -18.33
CA ALA A 170 6.85 -8.15 -18.36
C ALA A 170 6.67 -8.92 -17.05
N HIS A 171 7.75 -9.12 -16.28
CA HIS A 171 7.76 -9.85 -15.00
C HIS A 171 6.99 -9.16 -13.86
N TYR A 172 6.72 -7.84 -13.96
CA TYR A 172 5.92 -7.14 -12.96
C TYR A 172 4.45 -7.56 -13.03
N PRO A 173 3.73 -7.61 -11.90
CA PRO A 173 2.31 -7.95 -11.88
C PRO A 173 1.48 -6.88 -12.59
N ASP A 174 0.32 -7.28 -13.10
CA ASP A 174 -0.48 -6.44 -13.99
C ASP A 174 -1.36 -5.41 -13.27
N GLY A 175 -1.51 -5.50 -11.94
CA GLY A 175 -2.56 -4.78 -11.21
C GLY A 175 -2.53 -3.26 -11.38
N LEU A 176 -1.34 -2.65 -11.40
CA LEU A 176 -1.26 -1.20 -11.63
C LEU A 176 -1.57 -0.84 -13.09
N SER A 177 -1.11 -1.61 -14.06
CA SER A 177 -1.43 -1.42 -15.48
C SER A 177 -2.94 -1.55 -15.76
N LEU A 178 -3.64 -2.44 -15.06
CA LEU A 178 -5.09 -2.59 -15.17
C LEU A 178 -5.85 -1.33 -14.70
N ILE A 179 -5.35 -0.61 -13.69
CA ILE A 179 -5.90 0.69 -13.27
C ILE A 179 -5.75 1.75 -14.38
N TYR A 180 -4.71 1.66 -15.22
CA TYR A 180 -4.56 2.56 -16.38
C TYR A 180 -5.41 2.14 -17.57
N PHE A 181 -5.76 0.87 -17.69
CA PHE A 181 -6.36 0.31 -18.90
C PHE A 181 -7.76 0.85 -19.17
N LEU A 182 -8.69 0.78 -18.22
CA LEU A 182 -10.07 1.25 -18.44
C LEU A 182 -10.19 2.74 -18.84
N PRO A 183 -9.54 3.70 -18.17
CA PRO A 183 -9.63 5.10 -18.58
C PRO A 183 -9.01 5.38 -19.95
N LYS A 184 -7.97 4.62 -20.35
CA LYS A 184 -7.40 4.67 -21.70
C LYS A 184 -8.32 4.05 -22.75
N LEU A 185 -9.04 2.99 -22.39
CA LEU A 185 -10.01 2.35 -23.27
C LEU A 185 -11.20 3.28 -23.59
N ILE A 186 -11.64 4.07 -22.60
CA ILE A 186 -12.71 5.06 -22.79
C ILE A 186 -12.19 6.29 -23.56
N SER A 187 -10.92 6.66 -23.38
CA SER A 187 -10.31 7.82 -24.03
C SER A 187 -8.82 7.62 -24.27
N VAL A 188 -8.46 7.43 -25.55
CA VAL A 188 -7.16 6.93 -26.03
C VAL A 188 -5.92 7.73 -25.57
N ASN A 189 -6.07 8.97 -25.09
CA ASN A 189 -4.97 9.83 -24.63
C ASN A 189 -5.06 10.26 -23.16
N ASN A 190 -5.81 9.53 -22.33
CA ASN A 190 -6.22 10.02 -21.01
C ASN A 190 -5.28 9.63 -19.85
N ASN A 191 -3.98 9.83 -20.02
CA ASN A 191 -2.98 9.62 -18.95
C ASN A 191 -3.31 10.48 -17.70
N GLY A 192 -3.84 11.70 -17.92
CA GLY A 192 -4.19 12.61 -16.84
C GLY A 192 -5.35 12.14 -15.95
N THR A 193 -6.20 11.20 -16.39
CA THR A 193 -7.26 10.66 -15.53
C THR A 193 -6.70 9.75 -14.45
N ALA A 194 -5.75 8.88 -14.80
CA ALA A 194 -5.05 8.09 -13.80
C ALA A 194 -4.31 9.00 -12.80
N SER A 195 -3.82 10.15 -13.26
CA SER A 195 -3.20 11.12 -12.36
C SER A 195 -4.11 11.64 -11.25
N ILE A 196 -5.36 11.92 -11.60
CA ILE A 196 -6.38 12.31 -10.62
C ILE A 196 -6.64 11.18 -9.62
N ILE A 197 -6.57 9.91 -10.05
CA ILE A 197 -6.77 8.75 -9.17
C ILE A 197 -5.67 8.65 -8.11
N TYR A 198 -4.40 8.89 -8.45
CA TYR A 198 -3.31 8.90 -7.48
C TYR A 198 -3.54 9.96 -6.39
N LEU A 199 -3.87 11.18 -6.81
CA LEU A 199 -4.15 12.27 -5.89
C LEU A 199 -5.39 12.02 -5.05
N PHE A 200 -6.47 11.49 -5.67
CA PHE A 200 -7.68 11.13 -4.94
C PHE A 200 -7.40 10.06 -3.90
N ALA A 201 -6.67 9.01 -4.25
CA ALA A 201 -6.23 7.96 -3.34
C ALA A 201 -5.45 8.56 -2.16
N PHE A 202 -4.52 9.46 -2.44
CA PHE A 202 -3.71 10.12 -1.41
C PHE A 202 -4.53 11.05 -0.50
N VAL A 203 -5.51 11.78 -1.05
CA VAL A 203 -6.46 12.58 -0.26
C VAL A 203 -7.27 11.67 0.66
N MET A 204 -7.80 10.55 0.16
CA MET A 204 -8.55 9.59 0.96
C MET A 204 -7.71 9.03 2.11
N ILE A 205 -6.45 8.66 1.85
CA ILE A 205 -5.52 8.21 2.89
C ILE A 205 -5.22 9.32 3.89
N SER A 206 -4.96 10.54 3.43
CA SER A 206 -4.67 11.68 4.31
C SER A 206 -5.83 11.94 5.28
N LEU A 207 -7.06 11.99 4.76
CA LEU A 207 -8.27 12.20 5.57
C LEU A 207 -8.54 11.03 6.51
N LEU A 208 -8.32 9.79 6.06
CA LEU A 208 -8.42 8.60 6.90
C LEU A 208 -7.42 8.67 8.06
N LEU A 209 -6.15 8.96 7.80
CA LEU A 209 -5.11 9.02 8.82
C LEU A 209 -5.39 10.12 9.85
N VAL A 210 -5.83 11.30 9.40
CA VAL A 210 -6.26 12.38 10.31
C VAL A 210 -7.46 11.94 11.16
N SER A 211 -8.46 11.27 10.55
CA SER A 211 -9.61 10.72 11.28
C SER A 211 -9.22 9.69 12.34
N ARG A 212 -8.20 8.87 12.06
CA ARG A 212 -7.65 7.88 13.01
C ARG A 212 -6.83 8.55 14.12
N LEU A 213 -6.08 9.60 13.82
CA LEU A 213 -5.38 10.40 14.84
C LEU A 213 -6.38 11.10 15.76
N ASP A 214 -7.45 11.66 15.20
CA ASP A 214 -8.55 12.28 15.96
C ASP A 214 -9.22 11.30 16.93
N GLN A 215 -9.52 10.07 16.49
CA GLN A 215 -10.02 8.99 17.36
C GLN A 215 -9.09 8.64 18.53
N LYS A 216 -7.79 8.92 18.41
CA LYS A 216 -6.81 8.71 19.49
C LYS A 216 -6.57 9.97 20.34
N GLY A 217 -7.38 11.02 20.17
CA GLY A 217 -7.31 12.24 20.97
C GLY A 217 -6.18 13.19 20.56
N THR A 218 -5.67 13.07 19.33
CA THR A 218 -4.62 13.94 18.79
C THR A 218 -5.13 15.38 18.73
N PRO A 219 -4.42 16.38 19.28
CA PRO A 219 -4.87 17.78 19.22
C PRO A 219 -4.79 18.34 17.80
N ILE A 220 -5.63 19.35 17.52
CA ILE A 220 -5.80 19.95 16.18
C ILE A 220 -4.49 20.43 15.54
N TYR A 221 -3.61 21.07 16.30
CA TYR A 221 -2.34 21.59 15.76
C TYR A 221 -1.43 20.45 15.27
N LEU A 222 -1.46 19.30 15.94
CA LEU A 222 -0.66 18.14 15.59
C LEU A 222 -1.26 17.41 14.37
N GLN A 223 -2.59 17.39 14.24
CA GLN A 223 -3.27 16.92 13.03
C GLN A 223 -2.98 17.82 11.81
N LEU A 224 -2.94 19.15 12.00
CA LEU A 224 -2.56 20.09 10.93
C LEU A 224 -1.09 19.91 10.52
N LEU A 225 -0.18 19.82 11.49
CA LEU A 225 1.24 19.54 11.24
C LEU A 225 1.43 18.20 10.51
N PHE A 226 0.61 17.19 10.82
CA PHE A 226 0.63 15.91 10.13
C PHE A 226 0.26 16.05 8.65
N ILE A 227 -0.80 16.79 8.32
CA ILE A 227 -1.18 17.05 6.92
C ILE A 227 -0.06 17.81 6.20
N VAL A 228 0.53 18.83 6.84
CA VAL A 228 1.66 19.55 6.26
C VAL A 228 2.80 18.57 5.97
N ALA A 229 3.21 17.77 6.96
CA ALA A 229 4.27 16.77 6.78
C ALA A 229 3.97 15.79 5.64
N LEU A 230 2.74 15.29 5.52
CA LEU A 230 2.34 14.38 4.43
C LEU A 230 2.54 14.99 3.04
N TYR A 231 2.15 16.26 2.84
CA TYR A 231 2.21 16.92 1.53
C TYR A 231 3.56 17.59 1.25
N THR A 232 4.34 17.92 2.28
CA THR A 232 5.65 18.56 2.11
C THR A 232 6.82 17.59 2.13
N THR A 233 6.63 16.33 2.51
CA THR A 233 7.68 15.29 2.46
C THR A 233 8.07 15.01 0.99
N PRO A 234 9.30 15.31 0.55
CA PRO A 234 9.65 15.24 -0.87
C PRO A 234 9.57 13.83 -1.46
N LEU A 235 9.86 12.78 -0.68
CA LEU A 235 9.66 11.40 -1.14
C LEU A 235 8.22 11.15 -1.58
N ILE A 236 7.25 11.55 -0.77
CA ILE A 236 5.82 11.41 -1.08
C ILE A 236 5.44 12.32 -2.24
N ASN A 237 5.82 13.60 -2.15
CA ASN A 237 5.46 14.61 -3.15
C ASN A 237 5.98 14.24 -4.54
N ASN A 238 7.25 13.84 -4.67
CA ASN A 238 7.85 13.45 -5.94
C ASN A 238 7.12 12.26 -6.59
N HIS A 239 6.70 11.27 -5.80
CA HIS A 239 5.98 10.09 -6.32
C HIS A 239 4.50 10.38 -6.62
N LEU A 240 3.93 11.46 -6.10
CA LEU A 240 2.62 11.97 -6.50
C LEU A 240 2.71 12.90 -7.73
N MET A 241 3.82 13.64 -7.87
CA MET A 241 4.08 14.51 -9.02
C MET A 241 4.45 13.72 -10.28
N ILE A 242 5.34 12.74 -10.15
CA ILE A 242 5.76 11.88 -11.24
C ILE A 242 4.86 10.65 -11.21
N GLN A 243 3.70 10.80 -11.85
CA GLN A 243 2.62 9.82 -11.91
C GLN A 243 3.15 8.47 -12.43
N GLY A 244 2.66 7.36 -11.87
CA GLY A 244 2.99 6.02 -12.37
C GLY A 244 4.05 5.27 -11.59
N TYR A 245 4.43 5.68 -10.38
CA TYR A 245 5.20 4.80 -9.50
C TYR A 245 4.29 3.89 -8.68
N ALA A 246 4.58 2.58 -8.69
CA ALA A 246 3.91 1.62 -7.82
C ALA A 246 4.20 1.85 -6.33
N ASP A 247 5.32 2.49 -5.99
CA ASP A 247 5.77 2.62 -4.60
C ASP A 247 4.83 3.45 -3.72
N ILE A 248 4.17 4.48 -4.26
CA ILE A 248 3.17 5.24 -3.50
C ILE A 248 1.89 4.44 -3.26
N TRP A 249 1.48 3.59 -4.21
CA TRP A 249 0.38 2.65 -4.00
C TRP A 249 0.72 1.63 -2.91
N MET A 250 1.93 1.09 -2.95
CA MET A 250 2.45 0.21 -1.91
C MET A 250 2.40 0.91 -0.54
N ALA A 251 2.88 2.14 -0.44
CA ALA A 251 2.82 2.92 0.82
C ALA A 251 1.39 3.06 1.35
N MET A 252 0.44 3.40 0.47
CA MET A 252 -0.97 3.55 0.82
C MET A 252 -1.60 2.23 1.27
N TYR A 253 -1.36 1.12 0.56
CA TYR A 253 -1.88 -0.19 0.97
C TYR A 253 -1.22 -0.71 2.24
N ILE A 254 0.08 -0.52 2.43
CA ILE A 254 0.77 -0.93 3.66
C ILE A 254 0.17 -0.21 4.88
N VAL A 255 -0.07 1.11 4.80
CA VAL A 255 -0.71 1.83 5.92
C VAL A 255 -2.17 1.42 6.12
N LEU A 256 -2.93 1.16 5.04
CA LEU A 256 -4.29 0.62 5.14
C LEU A 256 -4.34 -0.74 5.82
N ILE A 257 -3.44 -1.66 5.45
CA ILE A 257 -3.33 -2.98 6.05
C ILE A 257 -3.00 -2.85 7.54
N MET A 258 -2.04 -1.99 7.89
CA MET A 258 -1.70 -1.71 9.28
C MET A 258 -2.92 -1.23 10.09
N LEU A 259 -3.68 -0.25 9.57
CA LEU A 259 -4.89 0.25 10.23
C LEU A 259 -6.00 -0.80 10.31
N THR A 260 -6.24 -1.54 9.22
CA THR A 260 -7.29 -2.56 9.15
C THR A 260 -6.97 -3.77 10.03
N PHE A 261 -5.69 -4.11 10.22
CA PHE A 261 -5.26 -5.08 11.23
C PHE A 261 -5.63 -4.62 12.64
N MET A 262 -5.40 -3.35 12.95
CA MET A 262 -5.77 -2.81 14.26
C MET A 262 -7.28 -2.95 14.48
N ASP A 263 -8.08 -2.56 13.49
CA ASP A 263 -9.54 -2.68 13.53
C ASP A 263 -10.00 -4.14 13.68
N TYR A 264 -9.40 -5.06 12.91
CA TYR A 264 -9.75 -6.49 12.95
C TYR A 264 -9.49 -7.08 14.33
N HIS A 265 -8.40 -6.69 15.01
CA HIS A 265 -8.11 -7.17 16.36
C HIS A 265 -9.00 -6.55 17.44
N GLU A 266 -9.46 -5.31 17.25
CA GLU A 266 -10.37 -4.62 18.16
C GLU A 266 -11.81 -5.12 18.01
N GLN A 267 -12.29 -5.32 16.77
CA GLN A 267 -13.70 -5.61 16.48
C GLN A 267 -13.99 -7.09 16.22
N ARG A 268 -13.02 -7.85 15.71
CA ARG A 268 -13.19 -9.27 15.28
C ARG A 268 -14.32 -9.49 14.27
N ASP A 269 -14.66 -8.46 13.51
CA ASP A 269 -15.67 -8.53 12.45
C ASP A 269 -15.12 -9.20 11.19
N LEU A 270 -15.93 -10.09 10.59
CA LEU A 270 -15.56 -10.82 9.38
C LEU A 270 -15.45 -9.90 8.16
N GLY A 271 -16.26 -8.84 8.07
CA GLY A 271 -16.21 -7.87 6.97
C GLY A 271 -14.92 -7.06 6.98
N VAL A 272 -14.45 -6.68 8.17
CA VAL A 272 -13.10 -6.12 8.36
C VAL A 272 -12.03 -7.13 7.96
N GLY A 273 -12.19 -8.42 8.31
CA GLY A 273 -11.29 -9.50 7.89
C GLY A 273 -11.21 -9.70 6.37
N ILE A 274 -12.35 -9.65 5.67
CA ILE A 274 -12.41 -9.72 4.21
C ILE A 274 -11.72 -8.50 3.59
N THR A 275 -11.97 -7.30 4.13
CA THR A 275 -11.30 -6.07 3.69
C THR A 275 -9.79 -6.15 3.87
N LEU A 276 -9.34 -6.67 5.02
CA LEU A 276 -7.93 -6.89 5.31
C LEU A 276 -7.29 -7.87 4.32
N MET A 277 -7.95 -8.99 4.03
CA MET A 277 -7.49 -9.97 3.05
C MET A 277 -7.38 -9.34 1.65
N ALA A 278 -8.38 -8.58 1.22
CA ALA A 278 -8.35 -7.86 -0.05
C ALA A 278 -7.13 -6.93 -0.15
N TYR A 279 -6.84 -6.16 0.90
CA TYR A 279 -5.67 -5.27 0.91
C TYR A 279 -4.34 -6.04 0.91
N LEU A 280 -4.25 -7.13 1.68
CA LEU A 280 -3.07 -7.99 1.70
C LEU A 280 -2.78 -8.60 0.33
N LEU A 281 -3.80 -9.09 -0.37
CA LEU A 281 -3.68 -9.64 -1.73
C LEU A 281 -3.34 -8.56 -2.76
N MET A 282 -3.72 -7.31 -2.52
CA MET A 282 -3.38 -6.22 -3.43
C MET A 282 -1.86 -5.96 -3.50
N LEU A 283 -1.11 -6.20 -2.42
CA LEU A 283 0.33 -5.97 -2.39
C LEU A 283 1.07 -6.70 -3.53
N PRO A 284 1.02 -8.04 -3.65
CA PRO A 284 1.68 -8.76 -4.75
C PRO A 284 1.05 -8.50 -6.11
N MET A 285 -0.20 -8.01 -6.18
CA MET A 285 -0.83 -7.63 -7.45
C MET A 285 -0.34 -6.27 -7.98
N LEU A 286 0.17 -5.41 -7.11
CA LEU A 286 0.70 -4.09 -7.48
C LEU A 286 2.17 -4.12 -7.83
N LYS A 287 2.97 -4.87 -7.07
CA LYS A 287 4.42 -4.93 -7.22
C LYS A 287 4.97 -6.28 -6.77
N THR A 288 6.05 -6.73 -7.40
CA THR A 288 6.75 -7.98 -7.04
C THR A 288 7.19 -8.01 -5.58
N GLU A 289 7.70 -6.90 -5.07
CA GLU A 289 8.13 -6.73 -3.68
C GLU A 289 6.95 -6.78 -2.69
N GLY A 290 5.72 -6.69 -3.20
CA GLY A 290 4.49 -6.88 -2.42
C GLY A 290 4.39 -8.23 -1.71
N TRP A 291 5.04 -9.27 -2.24
CA TRP A 291 5.17 -10.56 -1.54
C TRP A 291 5.93 -10.45 -0.22
N VAL A 292 7.00 -9.64 -0.18
CA VAL A 292 7.79 -9.43 1.04
C VAL A 292 6.94 -8.74 2.09
N TRP A 293 6.22 -7.68 1.72
CA TRP A 293 5.33 -6.98 2.63
C TRP A 293 4.19 -7.85 3.17
N LEU A 294 3.57 -8.64 2.30
CA LEU A 294 2.56 -9.63 2.69
C LEU A 294 3.12 -10.60 3.74
N LEU A 295 4.30 -11.17 3.49
CA LEU A 295 4.96 -12.08 4.42
C LEU A 295 5.29 -11.39 5.75
N LEU A 296 5.79 -10.16 5.73
CA LEU A 296 6.08 -9.39 6.95
C LEU A 296 4.83 -9.14 7.79
N PHE A 297 3.68 -8.86 7.17
CA PHE A 297 2.41 -8.74 7.89
C PHE A 297 1.96 -10.08 8.49
N ILE A 298 2.07 -11.18 7.76
CA ILE A 298 1.77 -12.53 8.26
C ILE A 298 2.68 -12.88 9.44
N CYS A 299 3.99 -12.62 9.32
CA CYS A 299 4.97 -12.82 10.38
C CYS A 299 4.63 -11.95 11.61
N ALA A 300 4.35 -10.66 11.42
CA ALA A 300 3.98 -9.77 12.52
C ALA A 300 2.72 -10.25 13.25
N HIS A 301 1.69 -10.64 12.50
CA HIS A 301 0.47 -11.19 13.07
C HIS A 301 0.72 -12.48 13.85
N THR A 302 1.49 -13.41 13.28
CA THR A 302 1.83 -14.70 13.89
C THR A 302 2.66 -14.51 15.16
N ILE A 303 3.67 -13.63 15.13
CA ILE A 303 4.48 -13.29 16.30
C ILE A 303 3.59 -12.73 17.41
N VAL A 304 2.70 -11.77 17.12
CA VAL A 304 1.80 -11.22 18.15
C VAL A 304 0.78 -12.25 18.65
N ALA A 305 0.32 -13.17 17.81
CA ALA A 305 -0.60 -14.24 18.20
C ALA A 305 0.05 -15.26 19.14
N ILE A 306 1.30 -15.64 18.89
CA ILE A 306 2.06 -16.63 19.68
C ILE A 306 2.65 -15.99 20.94
N VAL A 307 3.21 -14.79 20.80
CA VAL A 307 3.94 -14.11 21.88
C VAL A 307 2.94 -13.47 22.83
N ASN A 308 2.56 -14.22 23.86
CA ASN A 308 1.99 -13.63 25.04
C ASN A 308 3.05 -12.72 25.71
N HIS A 309 2.68 -11.53 26.20
CA HIS A 309 3.64 -10.51 26.66
C HIS A 309 4.64 -11.02 27.73
N LYS A 310 4.27 -12.07 28.46
CA LYS A 310 5.12 -12.77 29.46
C LYS A 310 6.26 -13.60 28.85
N HIS A 311 6.21 -13.93 27.56
CA HIS A 311 7.15 -14.82 26.88
C HIS A 311 7.97 -14.12 25.79
N LYS A 312 7.86 -12.79 25.65
CA LYS A 312 8.58 -12.03 24.62
C LYS A 312 10.10 -12.24 24.66
N PHE A 313 10.69 -12.30 25.85
CA PHE A 313 12.11 -12.60 26.02
C PHE A 313 12.47 -14.06 25.73
N LYS A 314 11.54 -15.01 25.97
CA LYS A 314 11.76 -16.42 25.64
C LYS A 314 11.75 -16.65 24.12
N LEU A 315 10.83 -16.01 23.40
CA LEU A 315 10.81 -16.06 21.94
C LEU A 315 12.08 -15.40 21.36
N LEU A 316 12.44 -14.21 21.86
CA LEU A 316 13.66 -13.55 21.42
C LEU A 316 14.88 -14.43 21.66
N ALA A 317 15.00 -15.03 22.84
CA ALA A 317 16.07 -15.97 23.16
C ALA A 317 16.02 -17.22 22.26
N SER A 318 14.85 -17.79 21.95
CA SER A 318 14.75 -18.95 21.07
C SER A 318 15.10 -18.63 19.62
N VAL A 319 14.73 -17.45 19.12
CA VAL A 319 15.09 -16.99 17.77
C VAL A 319 16.59 -16.75 17.69
N LEU A 320 17.17 -16.04 18.67
CA LEU A 320 18.62 -15.84 18.74
C LEU A 320 19.38 -17.17 18.86
N LEU A 321 18.87 -18.11 19.65
CA LEU A 321 19.44 -19.44 19.79
C LEU A 321 19.33 -20.24 18.48
N LEU A 322 18.19 -20.17 17.78
CA LEU A 322 18.01 -20.81 16.47
C LEU A 322 18.97 -20.23 15.42
N ILE A 323 19.09 -18.90 15.34
CA ILE A 323 20.04 -18.22 14.45
C ILE A 323 21.46 -18.64 14.80
N GLY A 324 21.84 -18.61 16.08
CA GLY A 324 23.15 -19.05 16.55
C GLY A 324 23.42 -20.52 16.20
N LEU A 325 22.43 -21.39 16.33
CA LEU A 325 22.54 -22.81 16.01
C LEU A 325 22.67 -23.06 14.50
N ILE A 326 21.93 -22.33 13.66
CA ILE A 326 22.10 -22.35 12.19
C ILE A 326 23.53 -21.94 11.81
N VAL A 327 24.06 -20.89 12.44
CA VAL A 327 25.43 -20.41 12.19
C VAL A 327 26.46 -21.46 12.63
N ILE A 328 26.31 -22.06 13.82
CA ILE A 328 27.24 -23.08 14.35
C ILE A 328 27.24 -24.34 13.48
N LEU A 329 26.09 -24.76 12.97
CA LEU A 329 25.95 -25.96 12.14
C LEU A 329 26.44 -25.76 10.68
N GLY A 330 26.97 -24.58 10.35
CA GLY A 330 27.44 -24.28 8.99
C GLY A 330 26.31 -24.02 7.99
N GLY A 331 25.08 -23.83 8.47
CA GLY A 331 23.89 -23.56 7.66
C GLY A 331 22.87 -24.70 7.61
N VAL A 332 21.78 -24.45 6.89
CA VAL A 332 20.72 -25.42 6.59
C VAL A 332 20.73 -25.68 5.09
N HIS A 333 20.90 -26.94 4.70
CA HIS A 333 20.83 -27.38 3.30
C HIS A 333 19.77 -28.47 3.17
N LEU A 334 18.60 -28.12 2.66
CA LEU A 334 17.52 -29.08 2.39
C LEU A 334 17.19 -29.06 0.90
N GLN A 335 17.28 -30.23 0.26
CA GLN A 335 16.75 -30.43 -1.09
C GLN A 335 15.29 -30.84 -0.97
N LEU A 336 14.38 -30.02 -1.50
CA LEU A 336 12.94 -30.27 -1.46
C LEU A 336 12.39 -30.38 -2.87
N PRO A 337 11.23 -31.05 -3.10
CA PRO A 337 10.66 -31.25 -4.43
C PRO A 337 10.34 -29.95 -5.19
N PHE A 338 10.18 -28.85 -4.46
CA PHE A 338 9.86 -27.52 -4.97
C PHE A 338 11.06 -26.56 -4.99
N GLY A 339 12.28 -27.09 -4.89
CA GLY A 339 13.54 -26.33 -4.93
C GLY A 339 14.36 -26.48 -3.66
N ASN A 340 15.59 -25.95 -3.68
CA ASN A 340 16.48 -26.07 -2.52
C ASN A 340 16.16 -24.99 -1.48
N LEU A 341 16.31 -25.35 -0.20
CA LEU A 341 16.47 -24.41 0.89
C LEU A 341 17.94 -24.45 1.31
N VAL A 342 18.70 -23.41 0.99
CA VAL A 342 20.06 -23.24 1.48
C VAL A 342 20.14 -21.94 2.27
N ILE A 343 20.49 -22.05 3.55
CA ILE A 343 20.76 -20.90 4.41
C ILE A 343 22.11 -21.16 5.04
N ASP A 344 23.18 -20.66 4.44
CA ASP A 344 24.53 -20.76 4.99
C ASP A 344 25.14 -19.37 5.18
N ALA A 345 26.41 -19.28 5.58
CA ALA A 345 27.07 -18.00 5.82
C ALA A 345 27.26 -17.16 4.55
N ASN A 346 27.18 -17.76 3.36
CA ASN A 346 27.53 -17.16 2.08
C ASN A 346 26.33 -16.99 1.15
N LYS A 347 25.23 -17.73 1.35
CA LYS A 347 24.03 -17.61 0.51
C LYS A 347 22.73 -17.97 1.21
N ILE A 348 21.67 -17.32 0.73
CA ILE A 348 20.28 -17.64 1.01
C ILE A 348 19.62 -18.05 -0.31
N GLU A 349 19.22 -19.31 -0.38
CA GLU A 349 18.47 -19.91 -1.47
C GLU A 349 17.15 -20.44 -0.91
N PHE A 350 16.01 -19.98 -1.43
CA PHE A 350 14.69 -20.36 -0.96
C PHE A 350 13.81 -20.83 -2.12
N PHE A 351 13.67 -22.14 -2.29
CA PHE A 351 12.76 -22.82 -3.24
C PHE A 351 12.82 -22.28 -4.68
N ASN A 352 14.04 -21.94 -5.15
CA ASN A 352 14.29 -21.28 -6.44
C ASN A 352 13.61 -19.91 -6.62
N LEU A 353 12.96 -19.36 -5.59
CA LEU A 353 12.33 -18.03 -5.60
C LEU A 353 13.35 -16.94 -5.28
N ILE A 354 14.23 -17.22 -4.33
CA ILE A 354 15.28 -16.31 -3.88
C ILE A 354 16.59 -17.08 -4.01
N ASN A 355 17.58 -16.48 -4.65
CA ASN A 355 18.95 -16.96 -4.66
C ASN A 355 19.85 -15.74 -4.53
N THR A 356 20.39 -15.52 -3.34
CA THR A 356 21.09 -14.29 -3.01
C THR A 356 22.33 -14.62 -2.22
N GLN A 357 23.47 -14.10 -2.67
CA GLN A 357 24.71 -14.20 -1.92
C GLN A 357 24.66 -13.27 -0.71
N ILE A 358 25.05 -13.79 0.45
CA ILE A 358 25.25 -13.00 1.66
C ILE A 358 26.62 -12.35 1.55
N LYS A 359 26.64 -11.04 1.35
CA LYS A 359 27.85 -10.24 1.32
C LYS A 359 27.63 -8.97 2.13
N TYR A 360 28.46 -8.78 3.15
CA TYR A 360 28.45 -7.53 3.90
C TYR A 360 29.02 -6.39 3.05
N THR A 361 28.25 -5.32 2.91
CA THR A 361 28.67 -4.06 2.29
C THR A 361 28.41 -2.95 3.28
N ASP A 362 29.42 -2.11 3.55
CA ASP A 362 29.22 -0.93 4.37
C ASP A 362 28.51 0.17 3.56
N ILE A 363 27.26 0.44 3.94
CA ILE A 363 26.41 1.45 3.32
C ILE A 363 26.03 2.59 4.28
N ASN A 364 26.75 2.72 5.41
CA ASN A 364 26.44 3.69 6.46
C ASN A 364 26.27 5.11 5.90
N ASP A 365 27.21 5.54 5.05
CA ASP A 365 27.20 6.88 4.45
C ASP A 365 26.00 7.10 3.54
N TYR A 366 25.60 6.09 2.76
CA TYR A 366 24.42 6.16 1.90
C TYR A 366 23.12 6.18 2.71
N LEU A 367 23.03 5.42 3.79
CA LEU A 367 21.87 5.46 4.70
C LEU A 367 21.76 6.81 5.40
N LEU A 368 22.85 7.32 5.97
CA LEU A 368 22.88 8.65 6.57
C LEU A 368 22.53 9.73 5.55
N THR A 369 23.04 9.60 4.32
CA THR A 369 22.71 10.52 3.24
C THR A 369 21.23 10.45 2.88
N GLY A 370 20.66 9.27 2.65
CA GLY A 370 19.26 9.08 2.28
C GLY A 370 18.27 9.56 3.35
N PHE A 371 18.58 9.31 4.63
CA PHE A 371 17.72 9.72 5.75
C PHE A 371 17.92 11.17 6.16
N PHE A 372 19.15 11.67 6.23
CA PHE A 372 19.45 12.96 6.86
C PHE A 372 19.97 14.03 5.91
N TRP A 373 20.70 13.70 4.84
CA TRP A 373 21.31 14.72 3.98
C TRP A 373 20.56 15.01 2.69
N GLN A 374 19.78 14.05 2.19
CA GLN A 374 18.83 14.34 1.14
C GLN A 374 17.71 15.24 1.68
N MET A 375 17.09 16.03 0.81
CA MET A 375 15.97 16.91 1.16
C MET A 375 14.70 16.15 1.58
N ASN A 376 14.78 14.91 2.07
CA ASN A 376 13.68 14.03 2.45
C ASN A 376 13.12 14.34 3.86
N TRP A 377 13.25 15.58 4.34
CA TRP A 377 12.93 16.05 5.69
C TRP A 377 13.67 15.31 6.80
N SER A 378 14.99 15.57 6.87
CA SER A 378 15.98 15.04 7.82
C SER A 378 15.50 14.97 9.28
N PHE A 379 14.75 15.97 9.73
CA PHE A 379 14.28 16.04 11.12
C PHE A 379 13.16 15.05 11.45
N LEU A 380 12.37 14.63 10.45
CA LEU A 380 11.31 13.65 10.71
C LEU A 380 11.93 12.33 11.16
N TRP A 381 13.05 11.91 10.59
CA TRP A 381 13.74 10.66 10.95
C TRP A 381 14.34 10.66 12.36
N LEU A 382 14.55 11.83 12.97
CA LEU A 382 14.92 11.91 14.40
C LEU A 382 13.81 11.39 15.33
N GLY A 383 12.58 11.25 14.83
CA GLY A 383 11.47 10.59 15.53
C GLY A 383 11.62 9.07 15.67
N LEU A 384 12.50 8.42 14.89
CA LEU A 384 12.62 6.97 14.84
C LEU A 384 13.08 6.36 16.18
N PRO A 385 14.12 6.87 16.87
CA PRO A 385 14.48 6.40 18.20
C PRO A 385 13.32 6.52 19.20
N PHE A 386 12.54 7.60 19.16
CA PHE A 386 11.39 7.78 20.05
C PHE A 386 10.30 6.74 19.80
N LEU A 387 10.05 6.39 18.54
CA LEU A 387 9.10 5.34 18.17
C LEU A 387 9.58 3.96 18.68
N LEU A 388 10.87 3.64 18.53
CA LEU A 388 11.46 2.40 19.05
C LEU A 388 11.40 2.32 20.57
N ILE A 389 11.71 3.43 21.26
CA ILE A 389 11.61 3.51 22.72
C ILE A 389 10.16 3.34 23.17
N SER A 390 9.21 4.04 22.53
CA SER A 390 7.77 3.93 22.81
C SER A 390 7.25 2.51 22.65
N PHE A 391 7.74 1.76 21.66
CA PHE A 391 7.39 0.36 21.49
C PHE A 391 7.79 -0.50 22.70
N VAL A 392 9.00 -0.30 23.22
CA VAL A 392 9.53 -1.09 24.34
C VAL A 392 8.96 -0.64 25.68
N SER A 393 8.74 0.67 25.87
CA SER A 393 8.37 1.26 27.15
C SER A 393 6.87 1.21 27.44
N ASN A 394 6.02 1.29 26.41
CA ASN A 394 4.57 1.37 26.60
C ASN A 394 3.90 -0.01 26.54
N GLN A 395 2.86 -0.18 27.35
CA GLN A 395 1.97 -1.34 27.22
C GLN A 395 1.01 -1.11 26.05
N HIS A 396 1.26 -1.81 24.95
CA HIS A 396 0.43 -1.74 23.75
C HIS A 396 -0.69 -2.79 23.82
N ASN A 397 -1.90 -2.44 23.40
CA ASN A 397 -2.93 -3.45 23.12
C ASN A 397 -2.50 -4.33 21.94
N LYS A 398 -3.07 -5.54 21.81
CA LYS A 398 -2.71 -6.49 20.74
C LYS A 398 -2.78 -5.87 19.34
N ALA A 399 -3.81 -5.07 19.09
CA ALA A 399 -3.99 -4.34 17.84
C ALA A 399 -2.79 -3.43 17.51
N SER A 400 -2.36 -2.62 18.48
CA SER A 400 -1.20 -1.73 18.34
C SER A 400 0.12 -2.49 18.23
N GLN A 401 0.25 -3.64 18.91
CA GLN A 401 1.48 -4.44 18.86
C GLN A 401 1.80 -4.91 17.44
N ILE A 402 0.79 -5.33 16.65
CA ILE A 402 1.01 -5.80 15.28
C ILE A 402 1.64 -4.71 14.42
N SER A 403 1.13 -3.48 14.49
CA SER A 403 1.65 -2.35 13.73
C SER A 403 3.12 -2.07 14.04
N HIS A 404 3.51 -2.13 15.32
CA HIS A 404 4.89 -1.89 15.72
C HIS A 404 5.81 -3.07 15.38
N VAL A 405 5.35 -4.31 15.59
CA VAL A 405 6.11 -5.51 15.21
C VAL A 405 6.34 -5.54 13.70
N PHE A 406 5.31 -5.24 12.90
CA PHE A 406 5.44 -5.09 11.46
C PHE A 406 6.49 -4.02 11.12
N PHE A 407 6.40 -2.83 11.70
CA PHE A 407 7.33 -1.74 11.42
C PHE A 407 8.79 -2.11 11.76
N ILE A 408 9.01 -2.79 12.89
CA ILE A 408 10.34 -3.26 13.28
C ILE A 408 10.84 -4.35 12.33
N LEU A 409 10.03 -5.36 12.03
CA LEU A 409 10.41 -6.42 11.07
C LEU A 409 10.72 -5.83 9.70
N ALA A 410 9.92 -4.86 9.24
CA ALA A 410 10.14 -4.13 8.01
C ALA A 410 11.47 -3.38 8.02
N LEU A 411 11.77 -2.62 9.08
CA LEU A 411 13.03 -1.91 9.22
C LEU A 411 14.23 -2.88 9.28
N THR A 412 14.11 -3.97 10.02
CA THR A 412 15.16 -5.00 10.09
C THR A 412 15.36 -5.69 8.75
N CYS A 413 14.28 -6.03 8.03
CA CYS A 413 14.36 -6.61 6.69
C CYS A 413 15.00 -5.63 5.69
N PHE A 414 14.65 -4.34 5.76
CA PHE A 414 15.25 -3.28 4.97
C PHE A 414 16.76 -3.14 5.23
N MET A 415 17.17 -3.08 6.49
CA MET A 415 18.59 -3.03 6.84
C MET A 415 19.31 -4.30 6.39
N PHE A 416 18.72 -5.47 6.60
CA PHE A 416 19.31 -6.73 6.19
C PHE A 416 19.52 -6.78 4.66
N LEU A 417 18.50 -6.40 3.89
CA LEU A 417 18.56 -6.34 2.43
C LEU A 417 19.75 -5.52 1.95
N PHE A 418 19.94 -4.31 2.46
CA PHE A 418 20.98 -3.43 1.92
C PHE A 418 22.38 -3.68 2.50
N TYR A 419 22.53 -4.14 3.73
CA TYR A 419 23.85 -4.45 4.29
C TYR A 419 24.39 -5.81 3.87
N PHE A 420 23.53 -6.81 3.65
CA PHE A 420 23.96 -8.20 3.57
C PHE A 420 23.65 -8.87 2.23
N THR A 421 23.15 -8.15 1.23
CA THR A 421 22.86 -8.72 -0.09
C THR A 421 23.43 -7.87 -1.21
N GLU A 422 23.44 -8.43 -2.42
CA GLU A 422 23.78 -7.68 -3.65
C GLU A 422 22.91 -6.44 -3.87
N ALA A 423 21.80 -6.31 -3.14
CA ALA A 423 21.00 -5.10 -3.18
C ALA A 423 21.70 -3.84 -2.67
N SER A 424 22.84 -3.98 -1.99
CA SER A 424 23.69 -2.86 -1.58
C SER A 424 24.05 -1.94 -2.76
N GLN A 425 24.27 -2.49 -3.96
CA GLN A 425 24.61 -1.70 -5.15
C GLN A 425 23.52 -0.67 -5.51
N TRP A 426 22.25 -0.99 -5.28
CA TRP A 426 21.14 -0.07 -5.53
C TRP A 426 20.90 0.92 -4.39
N ALA A 427 21.53 0.72 -3.23
CA ALA A 427 21.59 1.73 -2.17
C ALA A 427 22.65 2.80 -2.46
N GLU A 428 23.75 2.45 -3.16
CA GLU A 428 24.81 3.39 -3.52
C GLU A 428 24.27 4.54 -4.40
N ASP A 429 23.37 4.23 -5.33
CA ASP A 429 22.68 5.22 -6.16
C ASP A 429 21.45 5.87 -5.48
N LEU A 430 21.18 5.53 -4.21
CA LEU A 430 20.08 6.01 -3.37
C LEU A 430 18.67 5.74 -3.92
N THR A 431 18.55 5.14 -5.11
CA THR A 431 17.29 4.96 -5.82
C THR A 431 16.43 3.90 -5.15
N ALA A 432 16.96 2.69 -4.93
CA ALA A 432 16.20 1.64 -4.26
C ALA A 432 15.96 1.98 -2.78
N LEU A 433 16.94 2.62 -2.13
CA LEU A 433 16.83 3.08 -0.75
C LEU A 433 15.62 4.00 -0.57
N ASN A 434 15.54 5.07 -1.36
CA ASN A 434 14.44 6.04 -1.29
C ASN A 434 13.07 5.42 -1.59
N ARG A 435 13.02 4.49 -2.56
CA ARG A 435 11.77 3.82 -2.94
C ARG A 435 11.24 2.92 -1.83
N ILE A 436 12.09 2.13 -1.18
CA ILE A 436 11.66 1.25 -0.09
C ILE A 436 11.32 2.07 1.17
N VAL A 437 12.09 3.12 1.46
CA VAL A 437 11.79 4.04 2.55
C VAL A 437 10.43 4.73 2.36
N LEU A 438 10.09 5.15 1.14
CA LEU A 438 8.77 5.71 0.81
C LEU A 438 7.63 4.76 1.22
N GLN A 439 7.76 3.48 0.92
CA GLN A 439 6.72 2.47 1.20
C GLN A 439 6.38 2.38 2.70
N LEU A 440 7.34 2.69 3.58
CA LEU A 440 7.15 2.73 5.03
C LEU A 440 6.80 4.12 5.58
N THR A 441 6.97 5.17 4.80
CA THR A 441 6.91 6.56 5.27
C THR A 441 5.52 6.90 5.85
N LEU A 442 4.42 6.44 5.22
CA LEU A 442 3.08 6.70 5.74
C LEU A 442 2.80 6.01 7.08
N CYS A 443 3.27 4.78 7.25
CA CYS A 443 3.20 4.07 8.53
C CYS A 443 4.04 4.79 9.59
N TYR A 444 5.25 5.17 9.23
CA TYR A 444 6.17 5.90 10.10
C TYR A 444 5.53 7.20 10.62
N LEU A 445 5.05 8.06 9.72
CA LEU A 445 4.42 9.32 10.09
C LEU A 445 3.19 9.11 10.97
N PHE A 446 2.34 8.14 10.65
CA PHE A 446 1.18 7.84 11.48
C PHE A 446 1.57 7.41 12.90
N LEU A 447 2.51 6.47 13.03
CA LEU A 447 2.98 5.96 14.32
C LEU A 447 3.72 7.03 15.12
N LEU A 448 4.51 7.88 14.47
CA LEU A 448 5.21 9.00 15.10
C LEU A 448 4.21 9.99 15.71
N PHE A 449 3.25 10.48 14.92
CA PHE A 449 2.27 11.46 15.40
C PHE A 449 1.31 10.88 16.45
N ARG A 450 0.98 9.59 16.32
CA ARG A 450 0.29 8.85 17.38
C ARG A 450 1.11 8.79 18.66
N THR A 451 2.42 8.57 18.57
CA THR A 451 3.31 8.55 19.74
C THR A 451 3.42 9.93 20.39
N LEU A 452 3.58 11.00 19.59
CA LEU A 452 3.59 12.38 20.09
C LEU A 452 2.32 12.73 20.86
N THR A 453 1.17 12.21 20.45
CA THR A 453 -0.11 12.40 21.15
C THR A 453 -0.11 11.81 22.57
N THR A 454 0.70 10.79 22.83
CA THR A 454 0.81 10.16 24.16
C THR A 454 1.71 10.94 25.11
N LEU A 455 2.45 11.93 24.63
CA LEU A 455 3.31 12.76 25.48
C LEU A 455 2.46 13.60 26.46
N ARG A 456 2.97 13.72 27.69
CA ARG A 456 2.31 14.47 28.76
C ARG A 456 2.13 15.93 28.34
N GLY A 457 0.91 16.44 28.45
CA GLY A 457 0.56 17.83 28.07
C GLY A 457 0.14 18.02 26.61
N VAL A 458 0.26 17.00 25.75
CA VAL A 458 -0.18 17.07 24.34
C VAL A 458 -1.62 16.60 24.19
N ARG A 459 -2.01 15.55 24.90
CA ARG A 459 -3.34 14.94 24.79
C ARG A 459 -4.42 15.97 25.10
N ARG A 460 -5.44 16.04 24.25
CA ARG A 460 -6.63 16.85 24.50
C ARG A 460 -7.27 16.38 25.80
N THR A 461 -7.30 17.25 26.82
CA THR A 461 -8.13 17.05 28.00
C THR A 461 -9.57 17.19 27.55
N GLU A 462 -10.35 16.12 27.71
CA GLU A 462 -11.80 16.12 27.45
C GLU A 462 -12.53 17.06 28.41
#